data_AF-A0A953RCD6-F1
#
_entry.id   AF-A0A953RCD6-F1
#
_cell.length_a   1.000
_cell.length_b   1.000
_cell.length_c   1.000
_cell.angle_alpha   90.00
_cell.angle_beta   90.00
_cell.angle_gamma   90.00
#
_symmetry.space_group_name_H-M   'P 1'
#
loop_
_entity.id
_entity.type
_entity.pdbx_description
1 polymer ?
#
loop_
_entity_poly.entity_id
_entity_poly.type
_entity_poly.pdbx_seq_one_letter_code
_entity_poly.pdbx_strand_id
1 'polypeptide(L)'
;MRIHARARNALWFGPARGQPPIHRFDDAAGRFRVCYFGTTLEVCFAETFLRNPPVRILALGDLAGRSVATVEVRRDLRLVPVHGSSLARLGVTAELATGGDYALSQLWSRALWEHSDKPDGILYRSRHDDSALCVALFDRSKDALAIVGDCSLAEDSKQLARLLRRYGLALTN
;
A
#
# COMPACT_ATOMS: atom_id res chain seq x y z
N MET A 1 -7.78 -3.65 0.96
CA MET A 1 -7.31 -4.32 2.20
C MET A 1 -6.00 -3.69 2.65
N ARG A 2 -5.59 -3.87 3.90
CA ARG A 2 -4.29 -3.43 4.42
C ARG A 2 -3.79 -4.37 5.51
N ILE A 3 -2.53 -4.76 5.46
CA ILE A 3 -1.85 -5.37 6.60
C ILE A 3 -1.20 -4.25 7.43
N HIS A 4 -1.43 -4.25 8.74
CA HIS A 4 -0.89 -3.25 9.65
C HIS A 4 -0.41 -3.86 10.96
N ALA A 5 0.39 -3.11 11.71
CA ALA A 5 0.72 -3.48 13.09
C ALA A 5 -0.55 -3.40 13.95
N ARG A 6 -0.78 -4.41 14.80
CA ARG A 6 -1.93 -4.45 15.72
C ARG A 6 -2.04 -3.22 16.62
N ALA A 7 -0.90 -2.64 17.00
CA ALA A 7 -0.85 -1.42 17.81
C ALA A 7 -1.19 -0.13 17.04
N ARG A 8 -1.54 -0.20 15.75
CA ARG A 8 -1.82 0.96 14.89
C ARG A 8 -3.16 0.80 14.19
N ASN A 9 -3.85 1.92 13.99
CA ASN A 9 -5.08 1.97 13.21
C ASN A 9 -4.80 1.67 11.72
N ALA A 10 -5.61 0.83 11.08
CA ALA A 10 -5.51 0.51 9.66
C ALA A 10 -5.74 1.72 8.75
N LEU A 11 -6.61 2.66 9.13
CA LEU A 11 -6.86 3.92 8.42
C LEU A 11 -5.88 5.02 8.86
N TRP A 12 -4.59 4.69 8.90
CA TRP A 12 -3.53 5.64 9.19
C TRP A 12 -2.99 6.28 7.91
N PHE A 13 -3.17 7.60 7.80
CA PHE A 13 -2.62 8.44 6.75
C PHE A 13 -1.31 9.06 7.24
N GLY A 14 -0.20 8.66 6.63
CA GLY A 14 1.16 9.05 7.01
C GLY A 14 1.83 10.00 6.03
N PRO A 15 3.06 10.44 6.32
CA PRO A 15 3.77 10.26 7.60
C PRO A 15 3.17 11.14 8.71
N ALA A 16 3.58 11.02 9.98
CA ALA A 16 3.08 11.94 11.01
C ALA A 16 3.55 13.40 10.77
N ARG A 17 2.88 14.38 11.38
CA ARG A 17 3.28 15.80 11.22
C ARG A 17 4.72 15.99 11.69
N GLY A 18 5.55 16.64 10.86
CA GLY A 18 6.97 16.88 11.13
C GLY A 18 7.89 15.68 10.89
N GLN A 19 7.37 14.52 10.45
CA GLN A 19 8.18 13.37 10.06
C GLN A 19 8.51 13.39 8.56
N PRO A 20 9.70 12.93 8.16
CA PRO A 20 10.08 12.85 6.75
C PRO A 20 9.20 11.83 5.99
N PRO A 21 9.08 11.97 4.67
CA PRO A 21 8.41 10.97 3.84
C PRO A 21 9.22 9.67 3.83
N ILE A 22 8.54 8.54 4.03
CA ILE A 22 9.18 7.21 4.07
C ILE A 22 8.64 6.28 3.00
N HIS A 23 7.56 6.69 2.31
CA HIS A 23 6.91 5.92 1.27
C HIS A 23 6.91 6.65 -0.06
N ARG A 24 6.69 5.84 -1.11
CA ARG A 24 6.81 6.20 -2.52
C ARG A 24 6.01 7.43 -2.91
N PHE A 25 4.82 7.59 -2.34
CA PHE A 25 3.88 8.64 -2.71
C PHE A 25 3.64 9.63 -1.56
N ASP A 26 4.42 9.56 -0.48
CA ASP A 26 4.34 10.55 0.59
C ASP A 26 4.71 11.95 0.07
N ASP A 27 4.16 12.98 0.68
CA ASP A 27 4.56 14.34 0.33
C ASP A 27 5.82 14.77 1.08
N ALA A 28 6.90 15.09 0.35
CA ALA A 28 8.12 15.60 0.97
C ALA A 28 7.95 16.95 1.71
N ALA A 29 6.92 17.73 1.36
CA ALA A 29 6.59 19.00 2.02
C ALA A 29 5.52 18.82 3.13
N GLY A 30 5.00 17.60 3.33
CA GLY A 30 4.00 17.29 4.36
C GLY A 30 2.64 17.99 4.21
N ARG A 31 2.28 18.44 3.01
CA ARG A 31 1.03 19.15 2.67
C ARG A 31 -0.19 18.23 2.67
N PHE A 32 0.01 16.95 2.41
CA PHE A 32 -1.02 15.93 2.48
C PHE A 32 -0.44 14.62 3.03
N ARG A 33 -1.34 13.72 3.41
CA ARG A 33 -1.02 12.41 3.96
C ARG A 33 -1.57 11.31 3.07
N VAL A 34 -0.90 10.15 3.11
CA VAL A 34 -1.21 9.00 2.25
C VAL A 34 -1.48 7.77 3.08
N CYS A 35 -2.52 7.02 2.69
CA CYS A 35 -2.86 5.72 3.24
C CYS A 35 -2.78 4.66 2.14
N TYR A 36 -2.09 3.56 2.43
CA TYR A 36 -1.76 2.53 1.44
C TYR A 36 -2.62 1.29 1.63
N PHE A 37 -3.10 0.75 0.51
CA PHE A 37 -3.94 -0.44 0.44
C PHE A 37 -3.47 -1.37 -0.69
N GLY A 38 -3.77 -2.66 -0.54
CA GLY A 38 -3.75 -3.62 -1.64
C GLY A 38 -5.16 -3.99 -2.07
N THR A 39 -5.34 -4.32 -3.36
CA THR A 39 -6.63 -4.81 -3.87
C THR A 39 -6.94 -6.23 -3.44
N THR A 40 -5.93 -7.00 -3.03
CA THR A 40 -6.07 -8.35 -2.48
C THR A 40 -5.22 -8.54 -1.22
N LEU A 41 -5.40 -9.66 -0.51
CA LEU A 41 -4.57 -9.99 0.64
C LEU A 41 -3.13 -10.33 0.21
N GLU A 42 -2.97 -11.05 -0.89
CA GLU A 42 -1.68 -11.47 -1.46
C GLU A 42 -0.76 -10.27 -1.68
N VAL A 43 -1.27 -9.22 -2.33
CA VAL A 43 -0.47 -8.02 -2.60
C VAL A 43 -0.17 -7.22 -1.33
N CYS A 44 -1.09 -7.17 -0.36
CA CYS A 44 -0.82 -6.59 0.96
C CYS A 44 0.31 -7.34 1.67
N PHE A 45 0.30 -8.66 1.57
CA PHE A 45 1.31 -9.53 2.16
C PHE A 45 2.67 -9.33 1.47
N ALA A 46 2.71 -9.33 0.14
CA ALA A 46 3.92 -9.06 -0.63
C ALA A 46 4.54 -7.69 -0.27
N GLU A 47 3.72 -6.63 -0.26
CA GLU A 47 4.17 -5.29 0.10
C GLU A 47 4.59 -5.13 1.56
N THR A 48 4.14 -6.00 2.47
CA THR A 48 4.49 -5.92 3.89
C THR A 48 5.77 -6.71 4.20
N PHE A 49 5.89 -7.92 3.65
CA PHE A 49 6.93 -8.87 4.06
C PHE A 49 8.04 -9.07 3.03
N LEU A 50 7.83 -8.74 1.74
CA LEU A 50 8.82 -8.98 0.68
C LEU A 50 9.65 -7.73 0.33
N ARG A 51 9.54 -6.65 1.13
CA ARG A 51 10.33 -5.42 0.95
C ARG A 51 11.83 -5.63 1.14
N ASN A 52 12.23 -6.55 2.02
CA ASN A 52 13.63 -6.85 2.31
C ASN A 52 14.05 -8.18 1.65
N PRO A 53 14.84 -8.16 0.55
CA PRO A 53 14.87 -9.29 -0.38
C PRO A 53 15.67 -10.57 -0.07
N PRO A 54 16.60 -10.71 0.89
CA PRO A 54 17.44 -11.92 0.88
C PRO A 54 16.88 -13.11 1.69
N VAL A 55 16.03 -12.87 2.69
CA VAL A 55 15.59 -13.94 3.61
C VAL A 55 14.14 -14.30 3.33
N ARG A 56 13.91 -15.48 2.75
CA ARG A 56 12.59 -16.09 2.55
C ARG A 56 12.09 -16.81 3.81
N ILE A 57 12.42 -16.27 4.98
CA ILE A 57 12.06 -16.81 6.29
C ILE A 57 11.40 -15.69 7.07
N LEU A 58 10.18 -15.94 7.56
CA LEU A 58 9.46 -15.00 8.43
C LEU A 58 9.43 -15.54 9.86
N ALA A 59 9.72 -14.69 10.82
CA ALA A 59 9.50 -15.03 12.22
C ALA A 59 8.00 -15.09 12.52
N LEU A 60 7.58 -16.10 13.29
CA LEU A 60 6.19 -16.21 13.75
C LEU A 60 5.74 -14.93 14.51
N GLY A 61 6.66 -14.32 15.27
CA GLY A 61 6.41 -13.04 15.94
C GLY A 61 6.05 -11.89 14.99
N ASP A 62 6.66 -11.83 13.81
CA ASP A 62 6.37 -10.80 12.80
C ASP A 62 4.96 -10.93 12.23
N LEU A 63 4.44 -12.15 12.15
CA LEU A 63 3.07 -12.43 11.70
C LEU A 63 2.05 -12.19 12.84
N ALA A 64 2.36 -12.63 14.05
CA ALA A 64 1.49 -12.50 15.23
C ALA A 64 1.24 -11.02 15.61
N GLY A 65 2.19 -10.13 15.33
CA GLY A 65 2.06 -8.69 15.55
C GLY A 65 1.19 -7.95 14.52
N ARG A 66 0.60 -8.66 13.54
CA ARG A 66 -0.10 -8.05 12.40
C ARG A 66 -1.59 -8.40 12.34
N SER A 67 -2.35 -7.44 11.85
CA SER A 67 -3.76 -7.57 11.50
C SER A 67 -3.96 -7.34 10.00
N VAL A 68 -5.04 -7.89 9.47
CA VAL A 68 -5.56 -7.60 8.14
C VAL A 68 -6.86 -6.81 8.31
N ALA A 69 -6.87 -5.59 7.77
CA ALA A 69 -8.08 -4.79 7.67
C ALA A 69 -8.70 -4.89 6.27
N THR A 70 -9.99 -5.18 6.23
CA THR A 70 -10.84 -5.03 5.04
C THR A 70 -11.52 -3.67 5.12
N VAL A 71 -11.36 -2.88 4.06
CA VAL A 71 -11.85 -1.51 4.00
C VAL A 71 -12.84 -1.42 2.85
N GLU A 72 -14.05 -0.98 3.19
CA GLU A 72 -15.10 -0.63 2.25
C GLU A 72 -14.92 0.83 1.79
N VAL A 73 -15.20 1.05 0.51
CA VAL A 73 -15.22 2.36 -0.13
C VAL A 73 -16.68 2.75 -0.34
N ARG A 74 -17.14 3.79 0.36
CA ARG A 74 -18.56 4.18 0.45
C ARG A 74 -19.04 5.17 -0.60
N ARG A 75 -18.12 5.68 -1.42
CA ARG A 75 -18.37 6.51 -2.60
C ARG A 75 -17.34 6.20 -3.66
N ASP A 76 -17.63 6.49 -4.91
CA ASP A 76 -16.64 6.36 -5.98
C ASP A 76 -15.39 7.21 -5.67
N LEU A 77 -14.22 6.62 -5.94
CA LEU A 77 -12.91 7.26 -5.77
C LEU A 77 -12.30 7.55 -7.13
N ARG A 78 -11.80 8.78 -7.30
CA ARG A 78 -11.09 9.20 -8.51
C ARG A 78 -9.62 8.83 -8.41
N LEU A 79 -9.26 7.64 -8.91
CA LEU A 79 -7.88 7.14 -8.87
C LEU A 79 -7.15 7.39 -10.18
N VAL A 80 -5.92 7.89 -10.09
CA VAL A 80 -5.03 8.04 -11.25
C VAL A 80 -4.30 6.71 -11.49
N PRO A 81 -4.51 6.04 -12.64
CA PRO A 81 -3.82 4.79 -12.94
C PRO A 81 -2.37 5.04 -13.36
N VAL A 82 -1.42 4.50 -12.59
CA VAL A 82 0.02 4.48 -12.87
C VAL A 82 0.41 3.04 -13.23
N HIS A 83 -0.17 2.54 -14.32
CA HIS A 83 0.13 1.23 -14.92
C HIS A 83 -0.46 1.14 -16.33
N GLY A 84 -0.02 0.14 -17.10
CA GLY A 84 -0.55 -0.14 -18.44
C GLY A 84 -0.40 1.06 -19.39
N SER A 85 -1.37 1.25 -20.27
CA SER A 85 -1.35 2.33 -21.28
C SER A 85 -1.41 3.74 -20.68
N SER A 86 -1.86 3.89 -19.42
CA SER A 86 -1.90 5.18 -18.73
C SER A 86 -0.52 5.77 -18.46
N LEU A 87 0.53 4.94 -18.40
CA LEU A 87 1.91 5.41 -18.25
C LEU A 87 2.31 6.33 -19.40
N ALA A 88 2.01 5.94 -20.65
CA ALA A 88 2.27 6.76 -21.82
C ALA A 88 1.47 8.08 -21.80
N ARG A 89 0.22 8.04 -21.33
CA ARG A 89 -0.62 9.25 -21.20
C ARG A 89 -0.09 10.22 -20.16
N LEU A 90 0.55 9.71 -19.11
CA LEU A 90 1.19 10.51 -18.06
C LEU A 90 2.61 10.95 -18.43
N GLY A 91 3.21 10.41 -19.50
CA GLY A 91 4.60 10.69 -19.85
C GLY A 91 5.60 10.10 -18.87
N VAL A 92 5.26 8.99 -18.21
CA VAL A 92 6.10 8.30 -17.21
C VAL A 92 6.27 6.83 -17.57
N THR A 93 7.19 6.15 -16.90
CA THR A 93 7.42 4.71 -17.03
C THR A 93 6.95 3.96 -15.77
N ALA A 94 6.99 2.63 -15.81
CA ALA A 94 6.67 1.79 -14.66
C ALA A 94 7.57 2.06 -13.44
N GLU A 95 8.74 2.67 -13.64
CA GLU A 95 9.66 3.08 -12.58
C GLU A 95 9.00 4.00 -11.55
N LEU A 96 7.99 4.78 -11.95
CA LEU A 96 7.23 5.59 -11.01
C LEU A 96 6.61 4.76 -9.88
N ALA A 97 6.19 3.53 -10.19
CA ALA A 97 5.60 2.58 -9.24
C ALA A 97 6.61 1.58 -8.65
N THR A 98 7.73 1.32 -9.33
CA THR A 98 8.65 0.22 -8.97
C THR A 98 10.04 0.67 -8.52
N GLY A 99 10.44 1.90 -8.83
CA GLY A 99 11.78 2.46 -8.57
C GLY A 99 12.17 2.45 -7.09
N GLY A 100 13.47 2.39 -6.81
CA GLY A 100 14.00 2.45 -5.44
C GLY A 100 14.10 3.88 -4.89
N ASP A 101 14.32 4.85 -5.77
CA ASP A 101 14.31 6.28 -5.44
C ASP A 101 12.87 6.81 -5.46
N TYR A 102 12.47 7.47 -4.38
CA TYR A 102 11.13 8.02 -4.22
C TYR A 102 11.02 9.49 -4.63
N ALA A 103 12.12 10.18 -4.96
CA ALA A 103 12.05 11.60 -5.31
C ALA A 103 11.08 11.87 -6.46
N LEU A 104 11.17 11.08 -7.54
CA LEU A 104 10.28 11.21 -8.70
C LEU A 104 8.82 10.87 -8.34
N SER A 105 8.59 9.79 -7.59
CA SER A 105 7.23 9.36 -7.25
C SER A 105 6.54 10.29 -6.25
N GLN A 106 7.30 10.90 -5.33
CA GLN A 106 6.77 11.90 -4.40
C GLN A 106 6.46 13.22 -5.13
N LEU A 107 7.29 13.62 -6.11
CA LEU A 107 7.02 14.77 -6.97
C LEU A 107 5.70 14.58 -7.75
N TRP A 108 5.53 13.43 -8.39
CA TRP A 108 4.28 13.10 -9.10
C TRP A 108 3.09 13.00 -8.15
N SER A 109 3.25 12.40 -6.97
CA SER A 109 2.18 12.33 -5.97
C SER A 109 1.64 13.72 -5.62
N ARG A 110 2.55 14.69 -5.40
CA ARG A 110 2.17 16.09 -5.18
C ARG A 110 1.46 16.71 -6.37
N ALA A 111 2.00 16.56 -7.57
CA ALA A 111 1.38 17.10 -8.78
C ALA A 111 -0.04 16.57 -8.98
N LEU A 112 -0.26 15.28 -8.73
CA LEU A 112 -1.59 14.66 -8.80
C LEU A 112 -2.52 15.18 -7.71
N TRP A 113 -2.04 15.31 -6.46
CA TRP A 113 -2.85 15.86 -5.36
C TRP A 113 -3.28 17.33 -5.61
N GLU A 114 -2.41 18.14 -6.23
CA GLU A 114 -2.67 19.54 -6.59
C GLU A 114 -3.55 19.72 -7.83
N HIS A 115 -3.74 18.65 -8.62
CA HIS A 115 -4.49 18.70 -9.86
C HIS A 115 -5.94 19.19 -9.64
N SER A 116 -6.44 20.01 -10.57
CA SER A 116 -7.77 20.64 -10.50
C SER A 116 -8.93 19.63 -10.46
N ASP A 117 -8.76 18.46 -11.08
CA ASP A 117 -9.71 17.34 -11.00
C ASP A 117 -9.79 16.70 -9.62
N LYS A 118 -8.91 17.06 -8.68
CA LYS A 118 -8.91 16.56 -7.29
C LYS A 118 -8.99 15.03 -7.21
N PRO A 119 -8.04 14.28 -7.80
CA PRO A 119 -8.01 12.83 -7.62
C PRO A 119 -7.92 12.47 -6.13
N ASP A 120 -8.55 11.36 -5.77
CA ASP A 120 -8.57 10.81 -4.41
C ASP A 120 -7.30 10.00 -4.11
N GLY A 121 -6.58 9.56 -5.14
CA GLY A 121 -5.36 8.79 -4.96
C GLY A 121 -4.80 8.22 -6.26
N ILE A 122 -3.90 7.25 -6.11
CA ILE A 122 -3.13 6.64 -7.17
C ILE A 122 -3.36 5.12 -7.14
N LEU A 123 -3.65 4.54 -8.30
CA LEU A 123 -3.75 3.09 -8.50
C LEU A 123 -2.49 2.62 -9.25
N TYR A 124 -1.72 1.70 -8.67
CA TYR A 124 -0.40 1.34 -9.21
C TYR A 124 -0.11 -0.16 -9.07
N ARG A 125 0.82 -0.68 -9.86
CA ARG A 125 1.29 -2.07 -9.76
C ARG A 125 2.19 -2.24 -8.53
N SER A 126 1.99 -3.30 -7.77
CA SER A 126 2.90 -3.62 -6.66
C SER A 126 4.30 -3.89 -7.18
N ARG A 127 5.31 -3.44 -6.42
CA ARG A 127 6.72 -3.71 -6.74
C ARG A 127 7.08 -5.18 -6.47
N HIS A 128 6.36 -5.80 -5.54
CA HIS A 128 6.70 -7.12 -5.00
C HIS A 128 5.77 -8.25 -5.50
N ASP A 129 4.69 -7.90 -6.18
CA ASP A 129 3.81 -8.80 -6.94
C ASP A 129 3.10 -7.99 -8.04
N ASP A 130 3.73 -7.87 -9.21
CA ASP A 130 3.22 -7.04 -10.30
C ASP A 130 1.93 -7.60 -10.95
N SER A 131 1.50 -8.81 -10.59
CA SER A 131 0.21 -9.35 -11.03
C SER A 131 -0.98 -8.62 -10.38
N ALA A 132 -0.76 -7.91 -9.27
CA ALA A 132 -1.78 -7.24 -8.48
C ALA A 132 -1.57 -5.72 -8.35
N LEU A 133 -2.60 -5.02 -7.88
CA LEU A 133 -2.62 -3.57 -7.75
C LEU A 133 -2.63 -3.12 -6.28
N CYS A 134 -2.00 -1.98 -6.07
CA CYS A 134 -1.99 -1.23 -4.83
C CYS A 134 -2.66 0.13 -5.04
N VAL A 135 -3.15 0.71 -3.95
CA VAL A 135 -3.78 2.01 -3.93
C VAL A 135 -3.09 2.88 -2.89
N ALA A 136 -2.71 4.09 -3.29
CA ALA A 136 -2.23 5.15 -2.41
C ALA A 136 -3.30 6.25 -2.36
N LEU A 137 -4.06 6.31 -1.26
CA LEU A 137 -5.15 7.26 -1.08
C LEU A 137 -4.67 8.50 -0.34
N PHE A 138 -5.07 9.67 -0.83
CA PHE A 138 -4.83 10.94 -0.18
C PHE A 138 -5.83 11.17 0.96
N ASP A 139 -5.41 11.88 2.00
CA ASP A 139 -6.21 12.20 3.19
C ASP A 139 -7.59 12.81 2.92
N ARG A 140 -7.75 13.55 1.82
CA ARG A 140 -9.06 14.06 1.37
C ARG A 140 -10.11 12.99 1.09
N SER A 141 -9.71 11.73 0.93
CA SER A 141 -10.61 10.59 0.69
C SER A 141 -10.96 9.80 1.96
N LYS A 142 -10.48 10.23 3.13
CA LYS A 142 -10.65 9.50 4.39
C LYS A 142 -12.12 9.26 4.75
N ASP A 143 -13.00 10.19 4.43
CA ASP A 143 -14.44 10.12 4.68
C ASP A 143 -15.15 9.01 3.88
N ALA A 144 -14.55 8.59 2.76
CA ALA A 144 -15.05 7.51 1.93
C ALA A 144 -14.76 6.11 2.49
N LEU A 145 -13.94 5.98 3.54
CA LEU A 145 -13.38 4.71 3.98
C LEU A 145 -14.00 4.24 5.28
N ALA A 146 -14.37 2.96 5.32
CA ALA A 146 -14.81 2.29 6.54
C ALA A 146 -14.15 0.94 6.70
N ILE A 147 -13.62 0.67 7.90
CA ILE A 147 -13.15 -0.68 8.25
C ILE A 147 -14.39 -1.54 8.47
N VAL A 148 -14.55 -2.59 7.67
CA VAL A 148 -15.65 -3.57 7.77
C VAL A 148 -15.18 -4.91 8.31
N GLY A 149 -13.87 -5.08 8.48
CA GLY A 149 -13.27 -6.21 9.19
C GLY A 149 -11.83 -5.90 9.57
N ASP A 150 -11.41 -6.35 10.75
CA ASP A 150 -10.03 -6.28 11.26
C ASP A 150 -9.79 -7.53 12.11
N CYS A 151 -9.00 -8.46 11.58
CA CYS A 151 -8.69 -9.72 12.25
C CYS A 151 -7.19 -9.98 12.26
N SER A 152 -6.74 -10.88 13.13
CA SER A 152 -5.32 -11.23 13.15
C SER A 152 -4.92 -11.91 11.84
N LEU A 153 -3.76 -11.54 11.28
CA LEU A 153 -3.21 -12.23 10.11
C LEU A 153 -2.96 -13.72 10.38
N ALA A 154 -2.72 -14.09 11.64
CA ALA A 154 -2.48 -15.46 12.08
C ALA A 154 -3.76 -16.24 12.41
N GLU A 155 -4.94 -15.61 12.34
CA GLU A 155 -6.21 -16.23 12.71
C GLU A 155 -6.62 -17.34 11.73
N ASP A 156 -6.53 -17.09 10.43
CA ASP A 156 -6.79 -18.08 9.38
C ASP A 156 -5.47 -18.76 8.95
N SER A 157 -5.15 -19.86 9.63
CA SER A 157 -3.96 -20.66 9.35
C SER A 157 -3.92 -21.24 7.92
N LYS A 158 -5.09 -21.52 7.31
CA LYS A 158 -5.15 -22.06 5.94
C LYS A 158 -4.83 -20.96 4.94
N GLN A 159 -5.36 -19.76 5.13
CA GLN A 159 -5.06 -18.61 4.29
C GLN A 159 -3.59 -18.21 4.43
N LEU A 160 -3.04 -18.18 5.65
CA LEU A 160 -1.63 -17.90 5.88
C LEU A 160 -0.72 -18.94 5.19
N ALA A 161 -1.05 -20.23 5.30
CA ALA A 161 -0.30 -21.30 4.61
C ALA A 161 -0.38 -21.20 3.08
N ARG A 162 -1.44 -20.60 2.51
CA ARG A 162 -1.53 -20.32 1.07
C ARG A 162 -0.62 -19.16 0.68
N LEU A 163 -0.57 -18.08 1.47
CA LEU A 163 0.32 -16.94 1.24
C LEU A 163 1.80 -17.34 1.30
N LEU A 164 2.18 -18.10 2.33
CA LEU A 164 3.55 -18.60 2.49
C LEU A 164 3.96 -19.48 1.30
N ARG A 165 3.09 -20.40 0.86
CA ARG A 165 3.35 -21.22 -0.34
C ARG A 165 3.45 -20.39 -1.61
N ARG A 166 2.54 -19.44 -1.83
CA ARG A 166 2.53 -18.58 -3.03
C ARG A 166 3.86 -17.85 -3.21
N TYR A 167 4.45 -17.36 -2.12
CA TYR A 167 5.70 -16.58 -2.15
C TYR A 167 6.95 -17.38 -1.77
N GLY A 168 6.84 -18.70 -1.56
CA GLY A 168 7.97 -19.57 -1.23
C GLY A 168 8.65 -19.21 0.09
N LEU A 169 7.87 -18.90 1.12
CA LEU A 169 8.37 -18.49 2.44
C LEU A 169 8.32 -19.63 3.45
N ALA A 170 9.38 -19.75 4.24
CA ALA A 170 9.44 -20.60 5.43
C ALA A 170 9.14 -19.79 6.69
N LEU A 171 8.78 -20.48 7.77
CA LEU A 171 8.61 -19.89 9.10
C LEU A 171 9.78 -20.26 9.99
N THR A 172 10.21 -19.31 10.82
CA THR A 172 11.06 -19.57 11.98
C THR A 172 10.31 -19.21 13.26
N ASN A 173 10.67 -19.90 14.34
CA ASN A 173 10.29 -19.50 15.69
C ASN A 173 10.95 -18.18 16.06
#